data_AF-A0A9R0ZSN9-F1
#
_entry.id   AF-A0A9R0ZSN9-F1
#
_cell.length_a   1.000
_cell.length_b   1.000
_cell.length_c   1.000
_cell.angle_alpha   90.00
_cell.angle_beta   90.00
_cell.angle_gamma   90.00
#
_symmetry.space_group_name_H-M   'P 1'
#
loop_
_entity.id
_entity.type
_entity.pdbx_description
1 polymer ?
#
loop_
_entity_poly.entity_id
_entity_poly.type
_entity_poly.pdbx_seq_one_letter_code
_entity_poly.pdbx_strand_id
1 'polypeptide(L)' 'MGKMPVRMKAVVYALSPFQQQVMPGLWKDITTKIHHKVSENWISATLLITPVVGTYQYARHGLREMGIEMAGEI' A
#
# COMPACT_ATOMS: atom_id res chain seq x y z
N MET A 1 -3.80 -24.86 17.44
CA MET A 1 -3.12 -23.83 18.27
C MET A 1 -3.14 -24.31 19.72
N GLY A 2 -2.23 -25.21 20.11
CA GLY A 2 -2.35 -26.05 21.32
C GLY A 2 -1.11 -26.03 22.22
N LYS A 3 -0.52 -24.85 22.46
CA LYS A 3 0.54 -24.68 23.46
C LYS A 3 -0.09 -24.07 24.71
N MET A 4 0.30 -24.56 25.90
CA MET A 4 -0.24 -24.04 27.16
C MET A 4 0.01 -22.53 27.24
N PRO A 5 -1.03 -21.70 27.49
CA PRO A 5 -0.86 -20.27 27.61
C PRO A 5 -0.03 -19.95 28.85
N VAL A 6 1.04 -19.16 28.66
CA VAL A 6 1.87 -18.65 29.76
C VAL A 6 1.06 -17.63 30.55
N ARG A 7 0.92 -17.85 31.87
CA ARG A 7 0.16 -16.93 32.74
C ARG A 7 0.96 -15.65 33.00
N MET A 8 0.48 -14.54 32.47
CA MET A 8 1.03 -13.20 32.70
C MET A 8 0.33 -12.57 33.91
N LYS A 9 1.08 -12.03 34.88
CA LYS A 9 0.51 -11.20 35.95
C LYS A 9 0.33 -9.77 35.42
N ALA A 10 -0.80 -9.51 34.79
CA ALA A 10 -1.17 -8.17 34.30
C ALA A 10 -2.59 -7.81 34.78
N VAL A 11 -2.77 -6.57 35.20
CA VAL A 11 -4.09 -6.02 35.51
C VAL A 11 -4.61 -5.34 34.25
N VAL A 12 -5.73 -5.81 33.73
CA VAL A 12 -6.34 -5.28 32.50
C VAL A 12 -7.65 -4.61 32.86
N TYR A 13 -7.72 -3.29 32.67
CA TYR A 13 -8.95 -2.52 32.77
C TYR A 13 -9.57 -2.40 31.38
N ALA A 14 -10.81 -2.87 31.23
CA ALA A 14 -11.57 -2.73 30.01
C ALA A 14 -12.90 -2.04 30.31
N LEU A 15 -13.36 -1.19 29.38
CA LEU A 15 -14.67 -0.56 29.45
C LEU A 15 -15.68 -1.44 28.70
N SER A 16 -16.95 -1.35 29.07
CA SER A 16 -18.02 -2.04 28.33
C SER A 16 -18.04 -1.60 26.86
N PRO A 17 -18.13 -2.53 25.89
CA PRO A 17 -18.15 -2.20 24.48
C PRO A 17 -19.36 -1.34 24.07
N PHE A 18 -20.41 -1.30 24.90
CA PHE A 18 -21.59 -0.45 24.70
C PHE A 18 -21.41 1.00 25.19
N GLN A 19 -20.34 1.27 25.95
CA GLN A 19 -19.97 2.61 26.42
C GLN A 19 -18.81 3.20 25.60
N GLN A 20 -18.20 2.41 24.73
CA GLN A 20 -17.13 2.84 23.85
C GLN A 20 -17.70 3.23 22.49
N GLN A 21 -17.14 4.28 21.88
CA GLN A 21 -17.44 4.59 20.49
C GLN A 21 -17.02 3.39 19.63
N VAL A 22 -17.92 2.92 18.76
CA VAL A 22 -17.72 1.69 17.98
C VAL A 22 -16.55 1.83 16.99
N MET A 23 -16.27 3.05 16.48
CA MET A 23 -15.24 3.28 15.45
C MET A 23 -14.49 4.63 15.54
N PRO A 24 -13.89 5.02 16.68
CA PRO A 24 -13.12 6.27 16.78
C PRO A 24 -11.80 6.18 15.99
N GLY A 25 -11.15 5.01 16.00
CA GLY A 25 -9.81 4.80 15.43
C GLY A 25 -9.75 4.67 13.91
N LEU A 26 -10.90 4.66 13.22
CA LEU A 26 -10.95 4.69 11.75
C LEU A 26 -10.84 6.11 11.21
N TRP A 27 -11.42 7.10 11.89
CA TRP A 27 -11.49 8.48 11.40
C TRP A 27 -10.47 9.42 12.07
N LYS A 28 -10.17 9.19 13.34
CA LYS A 28 -9.34 10.11 14.14
C LYS A 28 -7.87 10.13 13.73
N ASP A 29 -7.35 9.01 13.20
CA ASP A 29 -5.91 8.84 12.94
C ASP A 29 -5.60 8.57 11.45
N ILE A 30 -6.48 8.97 10.52
CA ILE A 30 -6.29 8.71 9.09
C ILE A 30 -4.99 9.33 8.58
N THR A 31 -4.76 10.61 8.87
CA THR A 31 -3.60 11.37 8.40
C THR A 31 -2.29 10.76 8.90
N THR A 32 -2.22 10.45 10.20
CA THR A 32 -1.07 9.81 10.82
C THR A 32 -0.83 8.41 10.26
N LYS A 33 -1.88 7.59 10.10
CA LYS A 33 -1.76 6.23 9.53
C LYS A 33 -1.36 6.24 8.04
N ILE A 34 -1.81 7.23 7.28
CA ILE A 34 -1.36 7.42 5.89
C ILE A 34 0.12 7.78 5.85
N HIS A 35 0.56 8.73 6.68
CA HIS A 35 1.97 9.09 6.74
C HIS A 35 2.84 7.86 7.04
N HIS A 36 2.48 7.09 8.07
CA HIS A 36 3.22 5.87 8.42
C HIS A 36 3.25 4.85 7.27
N LYS A 37 2.11 4.57 6.63
CA LYS A 37 2.05 3.62 5.50
C LYS A 37 2.85 4.10 4.28
N VAL A 38 2.83 5.39 3.98
CA VAL A 38 3.57 5.94 2.85
C VAL A 38 5.06 5.96 3.16
N SER A 39 5.46 6.40 4.36
CA SER A 39 6.88 6.46 4.75
C SER A 39 7.53 5.09 4.91
N GLU A 40 6.76 4.07 5.30
CA GLU A 40 7.32 2.72 5.50
C GLU A 40 7.34 1.91 4.19
N ASN A 41 6.45 2.19 3.23
CA ASN A 41 6.31 1.39 2.01
C ASN A 41 6.72 2.10 0.71
N TRP A 42 7.22 3.34 0.74
CA TRP A 42 7.53 4.08 -0.49
C TRP A 42 8.55 3.36 -1.40
N ILE A 43 9.62 2.80 -0.84
CA ILE A 43 10.62 2.04 -1.61
C ILE A 43 9.99 0.82 -2.29
N SER A 44 9.17 0.07 -1.56
CA SER A 44 8.48 -1.10 -2.11
C SER A 44 7.49 -0.70 -3.21
N ALA A 45 6.82 0.44 -3.07
CA ALA A 45 5.93 0.97 -4.10
C ALA A 45 6.69 1.40 -5.35
N THR A 46 7.81 2.12 -5.20
CA THR A 46 8.67 2.52 -6.33
C THR A 46 9.23 1.30 -7.04
N LEU A 47 9.77 0.31 -6.32
CA LEU A 47 10.34 -0.89 -6.92
C LEU A 47 9.33 -1.68 -7.76
N LEU A 48 8.05 -1.68 -7.38
CA LEU A 48 6.99 -2.34 -8.14
C LEU A 48 6.51 -1.51 -9.34
N ILE A 49 6.35 -0.20 -9.18
CA ILE A 49 5.78 0.67 -10.21
C ILE A 49 6.81 1.01 -11.30
N THR A 50 8.08 1.22 -10.93
CA THR A 50 9.16 1.60 -11.85
C THR A 50 9.29 0.66 -13.06
N PRO A 51 9.40 -0.68 -12.92
CA PRO A 51 9.54 -1.57 -14.08
C PRO A 51 8.27 -1.62 -14.95
N VAL A 52 7.09 -1.47 -14.35
CA VAL A 52 5.81 -1.45 -15.10
C VAL A 52 5.73 -0.21 -15.97
N VAL A 53 6.01 0.97 -15.39
CA VAL A 53 5.99 2.25 -16.11
C VAL A 53 7.09 2.29 -17.17
N GLY A 54 8.29 1.82 -16.84
CA GLY A 54 9.42 1.76 -17.77
C GLY A 54 9.13 0.87 -18.98
N THR A 55 8.58 -0.33 -18.76
CA THR A 55 8.22 -1.24 -19.85
C THR A 55 7.10 -0.67 -20.72
N TYR A 56 6.09 -0.06 -20.11
CA TYR A 56 5.00 0.59 -20.84
C TYR A 56 5.50 1.74 -21.73
N GLN A 57 6.38 2.60 -21.20
CA GLN A 57 6.96 3.69 -21.96
C GLN A 57 7.85 3.19 -23.11
N TYR A 58 8.68 2.18 -22.86
CA TYR A 58 9.53 1.57 -23.88
C TYR A 58 8.71 0.95 -25.02
N ALA A 59 7.70 0.14 -24.69
CA ALA A 59 6.82 -0.47 -25.69
C ALA A 59 6.06 0.58 -26.50
N ARG A 60 5.55 1.64 -25.84
CA ARG A 60 4.87 2.75 -26.52
C ARG A 60 5.79 3.51 -27.47
N HIS A 61 7.05 3.69 -27.11
CA HIS A 61 8.03 4.34 -27.97
C HIS A 61 8.36 3.48 -29.20
N GLY A 62 8.64 2.19 -29.02
CA GLY A 62 8.91 1.29 -30.14
C GLY A 62 7.72 1.15 -31.11
N LEU A 63 6.49 1.04 -30.59
CA LEU A 63 5.29 1.02 -31.43
C LEU A 63 5.08 2.35 -32.19
N ARG A 64 5.50 3.48 -31.62
CA ARG A 64 5.41 4.79 -32.27
C ARG A 64 6.43 4.90 -33.40
N GLU A 65 7.64 4.38 -33.22
CA GLU A 65 8.68 4.39 -34.26
C GLU A 65 8.30 3.50 -35.45
N MET A 66 7.83 2.28 -35.20
CA MET A 66 7.33 1.39 -36.26
C MET A 66 6.13 1.99 -37.03
N GLY A 67 5.26 2.73 -36.33
CA GLY A 67 4.16 3.45 -36.96
C GLY A 67 4.59 4.64 -37.82
N ILE A 68 5.76 5.24 -37.54
CA ILE A 68 6.34 6.33 -38.34
C ILE A 68 7.13 5.76 -39.53
N GLU A 69 7.86 4.65 -39.35
CA GLU A 69 8.56 3.97 -40.45
C GLU A 69 7.58 3.48 -41.54
N MET A 70 6.45 2.88 -41.16
CA MET A 70 5.42 2.48 -42.12
C MET A 70 4.72 3.65 -42.84
N ALA A 71 4.82 4.87 -42.30
CA ALA A 71 4.26 6.08 -42.92
C ALA A 71 5.27 6.83 -43.80
N GLY A 72 6.58 6.56 -43.65
CA GLY A 72 7.65 7.15 -44.45
C GLY A 72 8.02 6.37 -45.72
N GLU A 73 7.49 5.15 -45.88
CA GLU A 73 7.68 4.30 -47.07
C GLU A 73 6.54 4.42 -48.13
N ILE A 74 5.61 5.38 -47.99
CA ILE A 74 4.51 5.61 -48.94
C ILE A 74 4.65 6.96 -49.67
#